data_AF-A0AA35UUV8-F1
#
_entry.id   AF-A0AA35UUV8-F1
#
_cell.length_a   1.000
_cell.length_b   1.000
_cell.length_c   1.000
_cell.angle_alpha   90.00
_cell.angle_beta   90.00
_cell.angle_gamma   90.00
#
_symmetry.space_group_name_H-M   'P 1'
#
loop_
_entity.id
_entity.type
_entity.pdbx_description
1 polymer ?
#
loop_
_entity_poly.entity_id
_entity_poly.type
_entity_poly.pdbx_seq_one_letter_code
_entity_poly.pdbx_strand_id
1 'polypeptide(L)'
;MKPAEMESIIHMLIGQAEEELDALTKLENDYYFNQEMKNEVLENMSCRPKYTNYLDMKEVINKSTYVASKRIMAIYSLKKETETTIQELRKLLKTLHRDDQPYME
;
A
#
# COMPACT_ATOMS: atom_id res chain seq x y z
N MET A 1 5.27 33.00 -4.93
CA MET A 1 5.61 31.87 -5.81
C MET A 1 4.80 32.05 -7.08
N LYS A 2 5.40 31.91 -8.26
CA LYS A 2 4.69 32.08 -9.53
C LYS A 2 3.74 30.88 -9.75
N PRO A 3 2.60 31.04 -10.44
CA PRO A 3 1.67 29.93 -10.70
C PRO A 3 2.35 28.69 -11.31
N ALA A 4 3.24 28.89 -12.28
CA ALA A 4 4.04 27.81 -12.89
C ALA A 4 4.98 27.09 -11.91
N GLU A 5 5.49 27.78 -10.89
CA GLU A 5 6.31 27.18 -9.83
C GLU A 5 5.44 26.32 -8.89
N MET A 6 4.20 26.76 -8.59
CA MET A 6 3.23 25.99 -7.81
C MET A 6 2.79 24.72 -8.54
N GLU A 7 2.51 24.84 -9.84
CA GLU A 7 2.11 23.72 -10.70
C GLU A 7 3.18 22.63 -10.75
N SER A 8 4.45 23.03 -10.94
CA SER A 8 5.59 22.11 -10.97
C SER A 8 5.75 21.36 -9.64
N ILE A 9 5.58 22.03 -8.50
CA ILE A 9 5.62 21.39 -7.18
C ILE A 9 4.49 20.38 -7.02
N ILE A 10 3.27 20.72 -7.43
CA ILE A 10 2.13 19.80 -7.31
C ILE A 10 2.31 18.57 -8.19
N HIS A 11 2.83 18.71 -9.41
CA HIS A 11 3.17 17.57 -10.25
C HIS A 11 4.22 16.66 -9.62
N MET A 12 5.25 17.23 -9.00
CA MET A 12 6.26 16.47 -8.27
C MET A 12 5.65 15.69 -7.10
N LEU A 13 4.79 16.32 -6.31
CA LEU A 13 4.10 15.67 -5.19
C LEU A 13 3.16 14.55 -5.64
N ILE A 14 2.46 14.73 -6.76
CA ILE A 14 1.64 13.67 -7.36
C ILE A 14 2.51 12.48 -7.75
N GLY A 15 3.64 12.73 -8.43
CA GLY A 15 4.57 11.67 -8.83
C GLY A 15 5.11 10.88 -7.63
N GLN A 16 5.50 11.57 -6.55
CA GLN A 16 5.95 10.92 -5.32
C GLN A 16 4.87 10.05 -4.68
N ALA A 17 3.63 10.54 -4.61
CA ALA A 17 2.52 9.77 -4.08
C ALA A 17 2.17 8.56 -4.97
N GLU A 18 2.31 8.68 -6.29
CA GLU A 18 2.12 7.55 -7.22
C GLU A 18 3.22 6.47 -7.04
N GLU A 19 4.48 6.87 -6.84
CA GLU A 19 5.58 5.94 -6.50
C GLU A 19 5.34 5.23 -5.16
N GLU A 20 4.86 5.95 -4.15
CA GLU A 20 4.52 5.38 -2.84
C GLU A 20 3.37 4.35 -2.96
N LEU A 21 2.34 4.66 -3.77
CA LEU A 21 1.22 3.76 -4.02
C LEU A 21 1.67 2.46 -4.71
N ASP A 22 2.61 2.54 -5.65
CA ASP A 22 3.21 1.38 -6.29
C ASP A 22 4.01 0.52 -5.28
N ALA A 23 4.81 1.16 -4.43
CA ALA A 23 5.54 0.47 -3.37
C ALA A 23 4.61 -0.26 -2.38
N LEU A 24 3.53 0.40 -1.95
CA LEU A 24 2.52 -0.21 -1.08
C LEU A 24 1.80 -1.39 -1.76
N THR A 25 1.55 -1.29 -3.06
CA THR A 25 0.94 -2.38 -3.85
C THR A 25 1.87 -3.58 -3.96
N LYS A 26 3.18 -3.37 -4.12
CA LYS A 26 4.18 -4.46 -4.07
C LYS A 26 4.18 -5.16 -2.72
N LEU A 27 4.16 -4.41 -1.62
CA LEU A 27 4.09 -4.98 -0.27
C LEU A 27 2.80 -5.78 -0.02
N GLU A 28 1.67 -5.34 -0.58
CA GLU A 28 0.42 -6.10 -0.56
C GLU A 28 0.56 -7.43 -1.31
N ASN A 29 1.14 -7.42 -2.50
CA ASN A 29 1.37 -8.63 -3.29
C ASN A 29 2.30 -9.61 -2.57
N ASP A 30 3.39 -9.11 -1.97
CA ASP A 30 4.31 -9.93 -1.17
C ASP A 30 3.61 -10.57 0.03
N TYR A 31 2.66 -9.87 0.67
CA TYR A 31 1.85 -10.43 1.74
C TYR A 31 1.03 -11.63 1.25
N TYR A 32 0.36 -11.50 0.11
CA TYR A 32 -0.45 -12.59 -0.45
C TYR A 32 0.39 -13.79 -0.89
N PHE A 33 1.52 -13.54 -1.54
CA PHE A 33 2.48 -14.60 -1.89
C PHE A 33 2.95 -15.38 -0.66
N ASN A 34 3.29 -14.67 0.42
CA ASN A 34 3.67 -15.32 1.68
C ASN A 34 2.52 -16.11 2.31
N GLN A 35 1.28 -15.64 2.14
CA GLN A 35 0.10 -16.36 2.62
C GLN A 35 -0.13 -17.68 1.85
N GLU A 36 0.14 -17.71 0.54
CA GLU A 36 0.11 -18.94 -0.26
C GLU A 36 1.20 -19.93 0.18
N MET A 37 2.46 -19.47 0.28
CA MET A 37 3.56 -20.30 0.78
C MET A 37 3.27 -20.90 2.16
N LYS A 38 2.65 -20.12 3.05
CA LYS A 38 2.25 -20.58 4.38
C LYS A 38 1.24 -21.74 4.29
N ASN A 39 0.26 -21.65 3.41
CA ASN A 39 -0.74 -22.71 3.23
C ASN A 39 -0.07 -23.99 2.73
N GLU A 40 0.87 -23.88 1.79
CA GLU A 40 1.65 -25.02 1.29
C GLU A 40 2.47 -25.69 2.41
N VAL A 41 3.11 -24.90 3.28
CA VAL A 41 3.84 -25.42 4.44
C VAL A 41 2.90 -26.16 5.40
N LEU A 42 1.72 -25.60 5.69
CA LEU A 42 0.73 -26.23 6.56
C LEU A 42 0.20 -27.55 5.98
N GLU A 43 -0.02 -27.60 4.67
CA GLU A 43 -0.44 -28.81 3.95
C GLU A 43 0.64 -29.89 4.05
N ASN A 44 1.90 -29.54 3.75
CA ASN A 44 3.04 -30.44 3.88
C ASN A 44 3.22 -30.99 5.31
N MET A 45 3.02 -30.13 6.33
CA MET A 45 3.08 -30.53 7.73
C MET A 45 1.96 -31.50 8.13
N SER A 46 0.77 -31.36 7.54
CA SER A 46 -0.37 -32.24 7.80
C SER A 46 -0.13 -33.69 7.35
N CYS A 47 0.67 -33.88 6.30
CA CYS A 47 0.96 -35.19 5.71
C CYS A 47 2.00 -36.02 6.48
N ARG A 48 2.81 -35.42 7.37
CA ARG A 48 3.87 -36.13 8.14
C ARG A 48 4.04 -35.59 9.57
N PRO A 49 3.01 -35.71 10.43
CA PRO A 49 3.08 -35.12 11.77
C PRO A 49 4.04 -35.91 12.67
N LYS A 50 5.19 -35.31 13.01
CA LYS A 50 5.89 -35.62 14.26
C LYS A 50 5.32 -34.71 15.34
N TYR A 51 4.62 -35.28 16.32
CA TYR A 51 3.70 -34.58 17.24
C TYR A 51 4.29 -33.32 17.90
N THR A 52 5.54 -33.34 18.36
CA THR A 52 6.17 -32.20 19.05
C THR A 52 6.52 -31.07 18.08
N ASN A 53 7.27 -31.36 17.02
CA ASN A 53 7.66 -30.35 16.03
C ASN A 53 6.46 -29.74 15.29
N TYR A 54 5.39 -30.52 15.12
CA TYR A 54 4.16 -30.06 14.48
C TYR A 54 3.48 -28.95 15.30
N LEU A 55 3.38 -29.11 16.63
CA LEU A 55 2.72 -28.13 17.49
C LEU A 55 3.51 -26.82 17.56
N ASP A 56 4.83 -26.90 17.76
CA ASP A 56 5.71 -25.73 17.83
C ASP A 56 5.68 -24.94 16.52
N MET A 57 5.79 -25.63 15.38
CA MET A 57 5.82 -25.00 14.08
C MET A 57 4.45 -24.43 13.68
N LYS A 58 3.35 -25.09 14.07
CA LYS A 58 1.99 -24.55 13.92
C LYS A 58 1.78 -23.28 14.74
N GLU A 59 2.31 -23.23 15.96
CA GLU A 59 2.25 -22.03 16.80
C GLU A 59 3.02 -20.85 16.18
N VAL A 60 4.25 -21.09 15.69
CA VAL A 60 5.07 -20.09 14.99
C VAL A 60 4.35 -19.56 13.75
N ILE A 61 3.79 -20.44 12.94
CA ILE A 61 3.03 -20.07 11.73
C ILE A 61 1.80 -19.21 12.10
N ASN A 62 1.06 -19.58 13.15
CA ASN A 62 -0.12 -18.83 13.60
C ASN A 62 0.26 -17.45 14.15
N LYS A 63 1.31 -17.33 14.96
CA LYS A 63 1.83 -16.05 15.46
C LYS A 63 2.28 -15.14 14.32
N SER A 64 3.01 -15.68 13.35
CA SER A 64 3.43 -14.95 12.14
C SER A 64 2.23 -14.40 11.37
N THR A 65 1.16 -15.20 11.25
CA THR A 65 -0.09 -14.79 10.57
C THR A 65 -0.72 -13.59 11.22
N TYR A 66 -0.86 -13.58 12.55
CA TYR A 66 -1.48 -12.46 13.27
C TYR A 66 -0.73 -11.15 13.07
N VAL A 67 0.61 -11.20 13.10
CA VAL A 67 1.47 -10.02 12.83
C VAL A 67 1.32 -9.56 11.39
N ALA A 68 1.33 -10.49 10.43
CA ALA A 68 1.17 -10.19 9.02
C ALA A 68 -0.21 -9.56 8.73
N SER A 69 -1.30 -10.07 9.33
CA SER A 69 -2.65 -9.51 9.17
C SER A 69 -2.79 -8.08 9.73
N LYS A 70 -2.05 -7.72 10.79
CA LYS A 70 -1.99 -6.31 11.24
C LYS A 70 -1.27 -5.43 10.23
N ARG A 71 -0.20 -5.94 9.62
CA ARG A 71 0.59 -5.20 8.61
C ARG A 71 -0.21 -4.97 7.34
N ILE A 72 -0.99 -5.94 6.86
CA ILE A 72 -1.82 -5.75 5.66
C ILE A 72 -2.93 -4.71 5.88
N MET A 73 -3.51 -4.66 7.08
CA MET A 73 -4.47 -3.60 7.44
C MET A 73 -3.83 -2.20 7.44
N ALA A 74 -2.58 -2.09 7.91
CA ALA A 74 -1.83 -0.84 7.83
C ALA A 74 -1.53 -0.46 6.37
N ILE A 75 -1.10 -1.42 5.54
CA ILE A 75 -0.87 -1.20 4.10
C ILE A 75 -2.16 -0.70 3.42
N TYR A 76 -3.32 -1.30 3.70
CA TYR A 76 -4.58 -0.81 3.14
C TYR A 76 -4.94 0.60 3.56
N SER A 77 -4.71 0.93 4.82
CA SER A 77 -4.98 2.28 5.34
C SER A 77 -4.08 3.31 4.63
N LEU A 78 -2.78 3.01 4.53
CA LEU A 78 -1.82 3.85 3.83
C LEU A 78 -2.17 4.00 2.35
N LYS A 79 -2.50 2.92 1.63
CA LYS A 79 -2.89 3.00 0.21
C LYS A 79 -4.07 3.95 0.00
N LYS A 80 -5.09 3.84 0.86
CA LYS A 80 -6.27 4.70 0.80
C LYS A 80 -5.92 6.17 1.09
N GLU A 81 -5.06 6.42 2.07
CA GLU A 81 -4.55 7.76 2.36
C GLU A 81 -3.79 8.34 1.16
N THR A 82 -2.85 7.58 0.60
CA THR A 82 -2.07 7.99 -0.59
C THR A 82 -2.96 8.26 -1.81
N GLU A 83 -3.95 7.42 -2.09
CA GLU A 83 -4.93 7.66 -3.16
C GLU A 83 -5.74 8.93 -2.92
N THR A 84 -6.14 9.19 -1.67
CA THR A 84 -6.85 10.40 -1.29
C THR A 84 -5.98 11.63 -1.50
N THR A 85 -4.71 11.59 -1.09
CA THR A 85 -3.74 12.65 -1.32
C THR A 85 -3.54 12.94 -2.81
N ILE A 86 -3.41 11.91 -3.65
CA ILE A 86 -3.32 12.08 -5.12
C ILE A 86 -4.58 12.79 -5.64
N GLN A 87 -5.77 12.41 -5.19
CA GLN A 87 -7.02 13.05 -5.60
C GLN A 87 -7.09 14.52 -5.17
N GLU A 88 -6.65 14.84 -3.96
CA GLU A 88 -6.61 16.22 -3.44
C GLU A 88 -5.61 17.08 -4.21
N LEU A 89 -4.41 16.58 -4.48
CA LEU A 89 -3.41 17.28 -5.29
C LEU A 89 -3.90 17.52 -6.73
N ARG A 90 -4.58 16.53 -7.33
CA ARG A 90 -5.21 16.69 -8.66
C ARG A 90 -6.34 17.71 -8.66
N LYS A 91 -7.10 17.85 -7.56
CA LYS A 91 -8.11 18.91 -7.40
C LYS A 91 -7.44 20.28 -7.29
N LEU A 92 -6.39 20.40 -6.48
CA LEU A 92 -5.64 21.63 -6.31
C LEU A 92 -5.05 22.12 -7.65
N LEU A 93 -4.46 21.21 -8.43
CA LEU A 93 -3.95 21.50 -9.77
C LEU A 93 -5.02 22.09 -10.69
N LYS A 94 -6.22 21.50 -10.69
CA LYS A 94 -7.37 21.99 -11.49
C LYS A 94 -7.84 23.38 -11.06
N THR A 95 -7.76 23.70 -9.76
CA THR A 95 -8.12 25.04 -9.26
C THR A 95 -7.11 26.08 -9.70
N LEU A 96 -5.80 25.78 -9.61
CA LEU A 96 -4.75 26.69 -10.09
C LEU A 96 -4.90 27.01 -11.58
N HIS A 97 -5.23 26.00 -12.41
CA HIS A 97 -5.49 26.22 -13.83
C HIS A 97 -6.73 27.10 -14.11
N ARG A 98 -7.69 27.18 -13.18
CA ARG A 98 -8.85 28.08 -13.30
C ARG A 98 -8.52 29.51 -12.90
N ASP A 99 -7.69 29.69 -11.88
CA ASP A 99 -7.27 31.01 -11.41
C ASP A 99 -6.33 31.72 -12.39
N ASP A 100 -5.59 30.95 -13.22
CA ASP A 100 -4.76 31.48 -14.31
C ASP A 100 -5.57 31.83 -15.59
N GLN A 101 -6.88 31.56 -15.65
CA GLN A 101 -7.72 32.04 -16.76
C GLN A 101 -8.01 33.54 -16.58
N PRO A 102 -7.74 34.40 -17.57
CA PRO A 102 -8.17 35.79 -17.49
C PRO A 102 -9.68 35.83 -17.33
N TYR A 103 -10.18 36.59 -16.35
CA TYR A 103 -11.60 36.90 -16.24
C TYR A 103 -12.03 37.49 -17.59
N MET A 104 -12.74 36.70 -18.40
CA MET A 104 -13.36 37.21 -19.61
C MET A 104 -14.52 38.10 -19.15
N GLU A 105 -14.36 39.42 -19.31
CA GLU A 105 -15.47 40.37 -19.31
C GLU A 105 -16.47 40.06 -20.42
#